data_AF-A0A453HKE2-F1
#
_entry.id   AF-A0A453HKE2-F1
#
_cell.length_a   1.000
_cell.length_b   1.000
_cell.length_c   1.000
_cell.angle_alpha   90.00
_cell.angle_beta   90.00
_cell.angle_gamma   90.00
#
_symmetry.space_group_name_H-M   'P 1'
#
loop_
_entity.id
_entity.type
_entity.pdbx_description
1 polymer ?
#
loop_
_entity_poly.entity_id
_entity_poly.type
_entity_poly.pdbx_seq_one_letter_code
_entity_poly.pdbx_strand_id
1 'polypeptide(L)'
;MIRCCVRACSCGYDQEGGQEAGKKLVEADGVLGIGRGTGDLVSQLKQQGIITDNIFGHCLGVHGGGFLFFGGDRVPSAGVTWVPMAQNVGSHYSPGAATLNLNVQLEYPVGVTLEGSSLTKVDDDALAECWEENEPIQFVDDVKSKFKPLELTFGHGANQATMEIPPENYIVVTKTGKVCLGILNGSQIGLDRLNLIGGNTMQNYIMIYD
;
A
#
# COMPACT_ATOMS: atom_id res chain seq x y z
N MET A 1 25.43 3.34 13.74
CA MET A 1 26.40 2.81 12.75
C MET A 1 25.87 1.50 12.20
N ILE A 2 25.12 1.55 11.11
CA ILE A 2 24.68 0.35 10.39
C ILE A 2 25.93 -0.24 9.71
N ARG A 3 26.37 -1.42 10.14
CA ARG A 3 27.39 -2.16 9.41
C ARG A 3 26.70 -2.86 8.24
N CYS A 4 26.92 -2.38 7.02
CA CYS A 4 26.51 -3.08 5.81
C CYS A 4 27.29 -4.39 5.70
N CYS A 5 26.63 -5.51 6.02
CA CYS A 5 27.16 -6.85 5.75
C CYS A 5 26.94 -7.29 4.29
N VAL A 6 26.41 -6.40 3.44
CA VAL A 6 26.06 -6.69 2.04
C VAL A 6 26.98 -5.88 1.10
N ARG A 7 27.51 -6.51 0.05
CA ARG A 7 28.61 -6.00 -0.79
C ARG A 7 28.37 -4.64 -1.46
N ALA A 8 27.12 -4.24 -1.71
CA ALA A 8 26.79 -2.98 -2.37
C ALA A 8 25.76 -2.19 -1.56
N CYS A 9 26.24 -1.28 -0.72
CA CYS A 9 25.48 -0.15 -0.20
C CYS A 9 25.99 1.11 -0.89
N SER A 10 25.10 1.98 -1.38
CA SER A 10 25.46 3.32 -1.85
C SER A 10 25.45 4.30 -0.68
N CYS A 11 26.29 5.32 -0.75
CA CYS A 11 26.18 6.48 0.14
C CYS A 11 25.12 7.43 -0.43
N GLY A 12 24.05 7.67 0.33
CA GLY A 12 23.09 8.74 0.04
C GLY A 12 23.56 10.04 0.68
N TYR A 13 23.35 11.16 -0.01
CA TYR A 13 23.44 12.49 0.61
C TYR A 13 22.24 12.72 1.54
N ASP A 14 22.23 13.84 2.26
CA ASP A 14 21.16 14.23 3.17
C ASP A 14 19.78 14.01 2.52
N GLN A 15 18.99 13.12 3.13
CA GLN A 15 17.64 12.83 2.66
C GLN A 15 16.73 13.97 3.10
N GLU A 16 16.19 14.71 2.15
CA GLU A 16 15.19 15.74 2.43
C GLU A 16 13.86 15.06 2.78
N GLY A 17 13.58 14.90 4.07
CA GLY A 17 12.23 14.59 4.54
C GLY A 17 11.37 15.84 4.37
N GLY A 18 10.21 15.72 3.70
CA GLY A 18 9.25 16.82 3.60
C GLY A 18 8.95 17.40 4.98
N GLN A 19 9.31 18.67 5.20
CA GLN A 19 9.05 19.38 6.45
C GLN A 19 7.55 19.65 6.57
N GLU A 20 6.78 18.68 7.08
CA GLU A 20 5.49 18.99 7.67
C GLU A 20 5.70 19.52 9.09
N ALA A 21 5.31 20.78 9.31
CA ALA A 21 5.37 21.41 10.62
C ALA A 21 4.67 20.54 11.69
N GLY A 22 5.43 20.11 12.69
CA GLY A 22 4.91 19.43 13.88
C GLY A 22 4.92 17.89 13.85
N LYS A 23 5.42 17.23 12.81
CA LYS A 23 5.72 15.79 12.86
C LYS A 23 7.20 15.58 13.15
N LYS A 24 7.52 14.89 14.25
CA LYS A 24 8.85 14.34 14.48
C LYS A 24 9.12 13.34 13.36
N LEU A 25 9.97 13.70 12.40
CA LEU A 25 10.42 12.77 11.37
C LEU A 25 11.01 11.54 12.06
N VAL A 26 10.66 10.35 11.57
CA VAL A 26 11.39 9.14 11.96
C VAL A 26 12.77 9.30 11.37
N GLU A 27 13.77 9.52 12.21
CA GLU A 27 15.16 9.57 11.78
C GLU A 27 15.54 8.20 11.23
N ALA A 28 15.77 8.15 9.93
CA ALA A 28 16.29 6.97 9.24
C ALA A 28 17.67 7.32 8.68
N ASP A 29 18.65 6.46 8.94
CA ASP A 29 20.03 6.63 8.45
C ASP A 29 20.18 6.23 6.96
N GLY A 30 19.11 5.83 6.28
CA GLY A 30 19.14 5.43 4.88
C GLY A 30 17.85 4.77 4.39
N VAL A 31 17.88 4.32 3.13
CA VAL A 31 16.78 3.66 2.43
C VAL A 31 17.16 2.23 2.10
N LEU A 32 16.27 1.28 2.39
CA LEU A 32 16.44 -0.11 2.01
C LEU A 32 15.77 -0.40 0.66
N GLY A 33 16.58 -0.64 -0.37
CA GLY A 33 16.09 -1.01 -1.70
C GLY A 33 15.74 -2.50 -1.80
N ILE A 34 14.46 -2.80 -2.05
CA ILE A 34 13.91 -4.16 -2.24
C ILE A 34 13.29 -4.31 -3.63
N GLY A 35 13.89 -3.70 -4.65
CA GLY A 35 13.42 -3.74 -6.05
C GLY A 35 13.80 -5.03 -6.79
N ARG A 36 13.52 -5.07 -8.10
CA ARG A 36 13.84 -6.22 -8.97
C ARG A 36 15.23 -6.16 -9.63
N GLY A 37 16.17 -5.45 -9.00
CA GLY A 37 17.50 -5.18 -9.57
C GLY A 37 18.46 -6.33 -9.36
N THR A 38 19.74 -6.15 -9.71
CA THR A 38 20.81 -7.04 -9.23
C THR A 38 21.49 -6.50 -7.98
N GLY A 39 21.31 -5.20 -7.72
CA GLY A 39 21.83 -4.49 -6.55
C GLY A 39 20.81 -4.27 -5.43
N ASP A 40 19.58 -4.77 -5.53
CA ASP A 40 18.66 -4.75 -4.38
C ASP A 40 19.12 -5.72 -3.29
N LEU A 41 18.59 -5.53 -2.08
CA LEU A 41 18.99 -6.33 -0.93
C LEU A 41 18.76 -7.84 -1.14
N VAL A 42 17.61 -8.23 -1.67
CA VAL A 42 17.19 -9.65 -1.76
C VAL A 42 18.10 -10.38 -2.75
N SER A 43 18.35 -9.76 -3.91
CA SER A 43 19.29 -10.26 -4.91
C SER A 43 20.71 -10.39 -4.35
N GLN A 44 21.18 -9.44 -3.56
CA GLN A 44 22.50 -9.52 -2.93
C GLN A 44 22.60 -10.61 -1.86
N LEU A 45 21.55 -10.81 -1.05
CA LEU A 45 21.49 -11.89 -0.06
C LEU A 45 21.56 -13.26 -0.75
N LYS A 46 20.84 -13.42 -1.87
CA LYS A 46 20.87 -14.65 -2.68
C LYS A 46 22.25 -14.88 -3.31
N GLN A 47 22.86 -13.85 -3.90
CA GLN A 47 24.20 -13.96 -4.52
C GLN A 47 25.29 -14.34 -3.52
N GLN A 48 25.12 -13.97 -2.25
CA GLN A 48 26.06 -14.32 -1.17
C GLN A 48 25.75 -15.69 -0.53
N GLY A 49 24.69 -16.38 -0.97
CA GLY A 49 24.28 -17.67 -0.43
C GLY A 49 23.69 -17.60 0.98
N ILE A 50 23.24 -16.42 1.43
CA ILE A 50 22.58 -16.24 2.73
C ILE A 50 21.14 -16.76 2.69
N ILE A 51 20.47 -16.57 1.55
CA ILE A 51 19.15 -17.15 1.24
C ILE A 51 19.25 -17.96 -0.05
N THR A 52 18.42 -18.99 -0.17
CA THR A 52 18.34 -19.86 -1.35
C THR A 52 17.52 -19.24 -2.47
N ASP A 53 16.37 -18.68 -2.09
CA ASP A 53 15.35 -18.19 -3.01
C ASP A 53 15.35 -16.66 -3.04
N ASN A 54 15.01 -16.07 -4.19
CA ASN A 54 14.94 -14.60 -4.31
C ASN A 54 13.57 -14.10 -3.85
N ILE A 55 13.14 -14.59 -2.69
CA ILE A 55 11.82 -14.38 -2.13
C ILE A 55 11.94 -13.42 -0.96
N PHE A 56 11.00 -12.51 -0.84
CA PHE A 56 10.80 -11.75 0.38
C PHE A 56 9.32 -11.53 0.61
N GLY A 57 8.96 -11.19 1.85
CA GLY A 57 7.61 -10.76 2.13
C GLY A 57 7.56 -9.84 3.33
N HIS A 58 6.49 -9.06 3.40
CA HIS A 58 6.29 -8.09 4.47
C HIS A 58 4.84 -8.11 4.96
N CYS A 59 4.67 -7.64 6.19
CA CYS A 59 3.38 -7.32 6.78
C CYS A 59 3.52 -5.98 7.50
N LEU A 60 2.68 -5.01 7.11
CA LEU A 60 2.67 -3.67 7.69
C LEU A 60 1.58 -3.61 8.77
N GLY A 61 1.94 -3.23 10.00
CA GLY A 61 0.97 -3.08 11.08
C GLY A 61 0.28 -1.71 11.07
N VAL A 62 -1.03 -1.68 11.33
CA VAL A 62 -1.84 -0.44 11.38
C VAL A 62 -1.44 0.47 12.56
N HIS A 63 -1.11 -0.12 13.72
CA HIS A 63 -0.73 0.62 14.94
C HIS A 63 0.79 0.62 15.18
N GLY A 64 1.56 0.43 14.11
CA GLY A 64 3.02 0.24 14.17
C GLY A 64 3.44 -1.23 14.30
N GLY A 65 4.73 -1.46 14.13
CA GLY A 65 5.29 -2.81 14.04
C GLY A 65 5.10 -3.41 12.63
N GLY A 66 4.98 -4.73 12.57
CA GLY A 66 5.05 -5.49 11.33
C GLY A 66 6.33 -6.33 11.24
N PHE A 67 6.51 -7.01 10.12
CA PHE A 67 7.72 -7.79 9.88
C PHE A 67 8.09 -7.79 8.40
N LEU A 68 9.38 -8.00 8.16
CA LEU A 68 9.98 -8.19 6.84
C LEU A 68 10.82 -9.46 6.92
N PHE A 69 10.65 -10.37 5.97
CA PHE A 69 11.42 -11.60 5.88
C PHE A 69 12.04 -11.78 4.50
N PHE A 70 13.13 -12.52 4.44
CA PHE A 70 13.85 -12.88 3.22
C PHE A 70 14.05 -14.41 3.19
N GLY A 71 13.96 -14.99 1.99
CA GLY A 71 14.03 -16.43 1.77
C GLY A 71 12.68 -17.14 1.83
N GLY A 72 12.62 -18.32 1.21
CA GLY A 72 11.40 -19.13 1.07
C GLY A 72 10.93 -19.81 2.36
N ASP A 73 11.81 -20.01 3.35
CA ASP A 73 11.52 -20.78 4.58
C ASP A 73 10.39 -20.19 5.45
N ARG A 74 10.03 -18.92 5.23
CA ARG A 74 8.98 -18.20 5.97
C ARG A 74 7.69 -18.04 5.17
N VAL A 75 7.63 -18.54 3.94
CA VAL A 75 6.42 -18.52 3.12
C VAL A 75 5.42 -19.54 3.67
N PRO A 76 4.18 -19.13 4.03
CA PRO A 76 3.16 -20.07 4.49
C PRO A 76 2.82 -21.10 3.40
N SER A 77 2.71 -22.37 3.78
CA SER A 77 2.36 -23.45 2.85
C SER A 77 0.90 -23.44 2.39
N ALA A 78 0.04 -22.65 3.02
CA ALA A 78 -1.38 -22.51 2.73
C ALA A 78 -1.89 -21.13 3.14
N GLY A 79 -3.07 -20.73 2.64
CA GLY A 79 -3.69 -19.43 2.95
C GLY A 79 -3.11 -18.25 2.19
N VAL A 80 -2.28 -18.50 1.16
CA VAL A 80 -1.74 -17.48 0.26
C VAL A 80 -2.37 -17.66 -1.11
N THR A 81 -2.83 -16.55 -1.69
CA THR A 81 -3.33 -16.50 -3.08
C THR A 81 -2.26 -15.88 -3.96
N TRP A 82 -1.95 -16.54 -5.08
CA TRP A 82 -0.87 -16.15 -5.98
C TRP A 82 -1.40 -15.60 -7.29
N VAL A 83 -0.72 -14.58 -7.81
CA VAL A 83 -0.93 -14.07 -9.17
C VAL A 83 0.44 -13.90 -9.85
N PRO A 84 0.59 -14.30 -11.12
CA PRO A 84 1.85 -14.13 -11.83
C PRO A 84 2.27 -12.66 -11.91
N MET A 85 3.54 -12.40 -11.61
CA MET A 85 4.10 -11.06 -11.71
C MET A 85 4.31 -10.66 -13.17
N ALA A 86 3.84 -9.46 -13.52
CA ALA A 86 4.05 -8.86 -14.82
C ALA A 86 5.55 -8.56 -15.06
N GLN A 87 6.06 -8.97 -16.22
CA GLN A 87 7.49 -8.89 -16.53
C GLN A 87 7.91 -7.56 -17.18
N ASN A 88 6.98 -6.82 -17.78
CA ASN A 88 7.30 -5.66 -18.63
C ASN A 88 7.00 -4.29 -17.99
N VAL A 89 7.17 -4.18 -16.66
CA VAL A 89 6.85 -2.95 -15.88
C VAL A 89 8.10 -2.25 -15.29
N GLY A 90 9.28 -2.56 -15.84
CA GLY A 90 10.56 -2.04 -15.36
C GLY A 90 11.03 -2.70 -14.06
N SER A 91 11.60 -1.92 -13.15
CA SER A 91 12.17 -2.39 -11.88
C SER A 91 11.15 -2.57 -10.74
N HIS A 92 9.86 -2.40 -11.03
CA HIS A 92 8.77 -2.47 -10.05
C HIS A 92 8.09 -3.83 -10.04
N TYR A 93 7.52 -4.18 -8.89
CA TYR A 93 6.64 -5.33 -8.77
C TYR A 93 5.25 -4.96 -9.26
N SER A 94 4.66 -5.82 -10.09
CA SER A 94 3.29 -5.62 -10.56
C SER A 94 2.59 -6.96 -10.71
N PRO A 95 1.38 -7.14 -10.14
CA PRO A 95 0.52 -8.28 -10.41
C PRO A 95 -0.19 -8.21 -11.78
N GLY A 96 0.12 -7.18 -12.59
CA GLY A 96 -0.54 -6.92 -13.86
C GLY A 96 -1.80 -6.05 -13.72
N ALA A 97 -2.70 -6.16 -14.70
CA ALA A 97 -3.95 -5.43 -14.70
C ALA A 97 -4.89 -5.95 -13.59
N ALA A 98 -5.65 -5.03 -13.01
CA ALA A 98 -6.63 -5.31 -11.97
C ALA A 98 -7.99 -4.73 -12.34
N THR A 99 -9.06 -5.41 -11.93
CA THR A 99 -10.42 -4.89 -11.94
C THR A 99 -10.80 -4.48 -10.53
N LEU A 100 -11.23 -3.23 -10.36
CA LEU A 100 -11.80 -2.73 -9.11
C LEU A 100 -13.31 -3.02 -9.12
N ASN A 101 -13.74 -3.93 -8.26
CA ASN A 101 -15.14 -4.27 -8.08
C ASN A 101 -15.70 -3.36 -6.98
N LEU A 102 -16.42 -2.33 -7.38
CA LEU A 102 -17.16 -1.46 -6.47
C LEU A 102 -18.54 -2.08 -6.26
N ASN A 103 -18.80 -2.61 -5.06
CA ASN A 103 -20.15 -3.01 -4.63
C ASN A 103 -21.06 -1.79 -4.36
N VAL A 104 -20.86 -0.72 -5.12
CA VAL A 104 -21.49 0.59 -5.01
C VAL A 104 -22.12 0.91 -6.36
N GLN A 105 -23.35 1.37 -6.35
CA GLN A 105 -24.03 1.87 -7.54
C GLN A 105 -23.37 3.20 -7.90
N LEU A 106 -22.40 3.17 -8.84
CA LEU A 106 -21.64 4.34 -9.25
C LEU A 106 -22.52 5.23 -10.14
N GLU A 107 -22.89 6.41 -9.67
CA GLU A 107 -23.22 7.52 -10.56
C GLU A 107 -21.95 8.33 -10.82
N TYR A 108 -21.66 8.62 -12.09
CA TYR A 108 -20.49 9.41 -12.48
C TYR A 108 -20.69 10.90 -12.17
N PRO A 109 -19.63 11.63 -11.74
CA PRO A 109 -18.27 11.15 -11.48
C PRO A 109 -18.17 10.29 -10.21
N VAL A 110 -17.26 9.30 -10.21
CA VAL A 110 -17.07 8.25 -9.18
C VAL A 110 -17.14 8.81 -7.76
N GLY A 111 -18.35 8.89 -7.22
CA GLY A 111 -18.65 9.22 -5.84
C GLY A 111 -19.02 7.94 -5.11
N VAL A 112 -18.54 7.80 -3.87
CA VAL A 112 -19.06 6.75 -2.99
C VAL A 112 -20.40 7.25 -2.45
N THR A 113 -21.50 6.71 -2.94
CA THR A 113 -22.83 6.98 -2.39
C THR A 113 -23.00 6.20 -1.09
N LEU A 114 -22.93 6.90 0.04
CA LEU A 114 -23.17 6.35 1.36
C LEU A 114 -24.68 6.43 1.68
N GLU A 115 -25.48 5.56 1.07
CA GLU A 115 -26.93 5.52 1.30
C GLU A 115 -27.24 5.28 2.78
N GLY A 116 -28.00 6.19 3.39
CA GLY A 116 -28.43 6.07 4.80
C GLY A 116 -27.38 6.48 5.84
N SER A 117 -26.24 7.06 5.43
CA SER A 117 -25.25 7.58 6.37
C SER A 117 -25.55 9.04 6.80
N SER A 118 -25.14 9.41 8.02
CA SER A 118 -25.14 10.80 8.53
C SER A 118 -24.02 11.68 7.94
N LEU A 119 -23.24 11.14 7.00
CA LEU A 119 -22.02 11.77 6.50
C LEU A 119 -22.36 12.79 5.40
N THR A 120 -21.89 14.03 5.57
CA THR A 120 -22.07 15.11 4.58
C THR A 120 -20.80 15.26 3.76
N LYS A 121 -20.92 15.25 2.42
CA LYS A 121 -19.79 15.48 1.52
C LYS A 121 -19.25 16.90 1.73
N VAL A 122 -17.93 17.03 1.85
CA VAL A 122 -17.25 18.31 2.03
C VAL A 122 -16.04 18.42 1.12
N ASP A 123 -15.72 19.65 0.74
CA ASP A 123 -14.45 19.96 0.10
C ASP A 123 -13.33 19.96 1.16
N ASP A 124 -12.18 19.43 0.78
CA ASP A 124 -10.96 19.47 1.58
C ASP A 124 -9.76 19.83 0.69
N ASP A 125 -8.87 20.68 1.21
CA ASP A 125 -7.72 21.17 0.45
C ASP A 125 -6.68 20.06 0.18
N ALA A 126 -6.68 18.98 0.95
CA ALA A 126 -5.67 17.93 0.87
C ALA A 126 -6.13 16.65 0.14
N LEU A 127 -7.43 16.33 0.11
CA LEU A 127 -7.96 15.09 -0.47
C LEU A 127 -9.26 15.33 -1.25
N ALA A 128 -9.36 14.73 -2.44
CA ALA A 128 -10.40 15.06 -3.43
C ALA A 128 -11.81 14.61 -3.04
N GLU A 129 -11.95 13.63 -2.14
CA GLU A 129 -13.25 13.06 -1.76
C GLU A 129 -13.30 12.86 -0.23
N CYS A 130 -14.04 13.73 0.45
CA CYS A 130 -14.14 13.78 1.91
C CYS A 130 -15.58 13.95 2.41
N TRP A 131 -15.81 13.51 3.65
CA TRP A 131 -17.07 13.63 4.37
C TRP A 131 -16.83 14.03 5.83
N GLU A 132 -17.84 14.65 6.44
CA GLU A 132 -17.85 15.01 7.86
C GLU A 132 -19.15 14.57 8.55
N GLU A 133 -19.14 14.57 9.88
CA GLU A 133 -20.34 14.47 10.71
C GLU A 133 -20.49 15.71 11.58
N ASN A 134 -21.60 15.79 12.31
CA ASN A 134 -21.86 16.87 13.27
C ASN A 134 -20.73 17.01 14.31
N GLU A 135 -20.08 15.90 14.67
CA GLU A 135 -18.96 15.85 15.61
C GLU A 135 -17.69 15.37 14.89
N PRO A 136 -16.50 15.91 15.22
CA PRO A 136 -15.24 15.50 14.62
C PRO A 136 -14.95 14.01 14.81
N ILE A 137 -14.71 13.29 13.71
CA ILE A 137 -14.35 11.87 13.73
C ILE A 137 -12.94 11.75 14.26
N GLN A 138 -12.72 10.87 15.24
CA GLN A 138 -11.40 10.67 15.83
C GLN A 138 -10.69 9.44 15.27
N PHE A 139 -11.43 8.36 15.05
CA PHE A 139 -10.87 7.10 14.60
C PHE A 139 -11.61 6.56 13.37
N VAL A 140 -10.86 5.86 12.53
CA VAL A 140 -11.41 5.11 11.39
C VAL A 140 -12.45 4.10 11.86
N ASP A 141 -12.24 3.48 13.03
CA ASP A 141 -13.17 2.50 13.62
C ASP A 141 -14.56 3.07 13.89
N ASP A 142 -14.69 4.38 14.13
CA ASP A 142 -15.96 5.05 14.41
C ASP A 142 -16.87 5.11 13.17
N VAL A 143 -16.27 5.05 11.97
CA VAL A 143 -16.97 5.29 10.70
C VAL A 143 -16.84 4.15 9.70
N LYS A 144 -15.90 3.20 9.89
CA LYS A 144 -15.65 2.10 8.94
C LYS A 144 -16.89 1.29 8.59
N SER A 145 -17.83 1.12 9.52
CA SER A 145 -19.08 0.37 9.27
C SER A 145 -19.99 1.02 8.24
N LYS A 146 -19.78 2.30 7.92
CA LYS A 146 -20.53 3.05 6.91
C LYS A 146 -19.98 2.81 5.49
N PHE A 147 -18.79 2.22 5.39
CA PHE A 147 -18.10 1.97 4.13
C PHE A 147 -18.07 0.47 3.83
N LYS A 148 -18.19 0.11 2.55
CA LYS A 148 -18.12 -1.28 2.10
C LYS A 148 -16.69 -1.63 1.68
N PRO A 149 -16.18 -2.83 2.00
CA PRO A 149 -14.91 -3.30 1.47
C PRO A 149 -14.85 -3.18 -0.06
N LEU A 150 -13.69 -2.78 -0.56
CA LEU A 150 -13.40 -2.79 -1.99
C LEU A 150 -12.79 -4.13 -2.35
N GLU A 151 -12.86 -4.52 -3.62
CA GLU A 151 -12.24 -5.74 -4.07
C GLU A 151 -11.42 -5.48 -5.34
N LEU A 152 -10.15 -5.87 -5.31
CA LEU A 152 -9.28 -5.91 -6.48
C LEU A 152 -9.16 -7.35 -6.97
N THR A 153 -9.51 -7.56 -8.23
CA THR A 153 -9.31 -8.83 -8.92
C THR A 153 -8.16 -8.69 -9.91
N PHE A 154 -7.13 -9.53 -9.77
CA PHE A 154 -5.98 -9.61 -10.66
C PHE A 154 -6.01 -10.89 -11.50
N GLY A 155 -5.46 -10.82 -12.71
CA GLY A 155 -5.42 -11.97 -13.61
C GLY A 155 -6.79 -12.43 -14.09
N HIS A 156 -6.84 -13.60 -14.73
CA HIS A 156 -8.06 -14.16 -15.30
C HIS A 156 -8.07 -15.69 -15.22
N GLY A 157 -9.27 -16.29 -15.15
CA GLY A 157 -9.45 -17.73 -15.17
C GLY A 157 -8.77 -18.42 -13.99
N ALA A 158 -7.99 -19.46 -14.27
CA ALA A 158 -7.32 -20.26 -13.22
C ALA A 158 -6.21 -19.51 -12.45
N ASN A 159 -5.72 -18.38 -12.98
CA ASN A 159 -4.68 -17.56 -12.36
C ASN A 159 -5.26 -16.28 -11.72
N GLN A 160 -6.56 -16.26 -11.46
CA GLN A 160 -7.23 -15.12 -10.84
C GLN A 160 -6.91 -15.08 -9.34
N ALA A 161 -6.53 -13.91 -8.86
CA ALA A 161 -6.35 -13.63 -7.44
C ALA A 161 -7.22 -12.43 -7.05
N THR A 162 -7.86 -12.54 -5.89
CA THR A 162 -8.72 -11.48 -5.37
C THR A 162 -8.17 -10.98 -4.04
N MET A 163 -8.11 -9.66 -3.90
CA MET A 163 -7.72 -8.95 -2.70
C MET A 163 -8.88 -8.05 -2.27
N GLU A 164 -9.52 -8.41 -1.16
CA GLU A 164 -10.42 -7.49 -0.47
C GLU A 164 -9.58 -6.37 0.16
N ILE A 165 -10.10 -5.14 0.20
CA ILE A 165 -9.49 -3.99 0.86
C ILE A 165 -10.53 -3.46 1.85
N PRO A 166 -10.31 -3.63 3.16
CA PRO A 166 -11.26 -3.16 4.15
C PRO A 166 -11.23 -1.62 4.25
N PRO A 167 -12.28 -0.98 4.79
CA PRO A 167 -12.37 0.48 4.90
C PRO A 167 -11.13 1.16 5.48
N GLU A 168 -10.55 0.60 6.54
CA GLU A 168 -9.34 1.13 7.18
C GLU A 168 -8.13 1.26 6.24
N ASN A 169 -8.11 0.50 5.16
CA ASN A 169 -7.02 0.46 4.21
C ASN A 169 -7.21 1.43 3.03
N TYR A 170 -8.35 2.12 2.92
CA TYR A 170 -8.58 3.13 1.89
C TYR A 170 -9.32 4.40 2.36
N ILE A 171 -9.69 4.52 3.64
CA ILE A 171 -10.19 5.77 4.23
C ILE A 171 -9.19 6.33 5.26
N VAL A 172 -9.13 7.65 5.36
CA VAL A 172 -8.22 8.38 6.26
C VAL A 172 -9.02 9.41 7.04
N VAL A 173 -8.83 9.45 8.36
CA VAL A 173 -9.34 10.54 9.21
C VAL A 173 -8.32 11.66 9.25
N THR A 174 -8.72 12.87 8.85
CA THR A 174 -7.88 14.06 8.87
C THR A 174 -7.74 14.62 10.30
N LYS A 175 -6.78 15.51 10.51
CA LYS A 175 -6.62 16.21 11.80
C LYS A 175 -7.83 17.09 12.17
N THR A 176 -8.63 17.49 11.19
CA THR A 176 -9.85 18.29 11.39
C THR A 176 -11.08 17.43 11.66
N GLY A 177 -10.93 16.10 11.71
CA GLY A 177 -12.02 15.17 12.00
C GLY A 177 -12.92 14.87 10.80
N LYS A 178 -12.44 15.11 9.58
CA LYS A 178 -13.09 14.67 8.34
C LYS A 178 -12.61 13.26 7.99
N VAL A 179 -13.43 12.47 7.31
CA VAL A 179 -13.00 11.21 6.70
C VAL A 179 -12.85 11.39 5.20
N CYS A 180 -11.76 10.90 4.62
CA CYS A 180 -11.45 11.10 3.20
C CYS A 180 -11.02 9.79 2.54
N LEU A 181 -11.20 9.67 1.23
CA LEU A 181 -10.62 8.57 0.47
C LEU A 181 -9.11 8.74 0.37
N GLY A 182 -8.39 7.68 0.71
CA GLY A 182 -6.96 7.48 0.42
C GLY A 182 -6.69 7.00 -1.02
N ILE A 183 -7.66 7.14 -1.92
CA ILE A 183 -7.54 6.80 -3.34
C ILE A 183 -7.42 8.11 -4.12
N LEU A 184 -6.27 8.32 -4.75
CA LEU A 184 -5.91 9.59 -5.37
C LEU A 184 -5.82 9.47 -6.89
N ASN A 185 -6.09 10.57 -7.58
CA ASN A 185 -5.93 10.64 -9.02
C ASN A 185 -4.44 10.76 -9.40
N GLY A 186 -3.82 9.62 -9.72
CA GLY A 186 -2.41 9.55 -10.11
C GLY A 186 -2.05 10.23 -11.43
N SER A 187 -3.02 10.60 -12.27
CA SER A 187 -2.73 11.27 -13.55
C SER A 187 -2.11 12.66 -13.36
N GLN A 188 -2.36 13.30 -12.21
CA GLN A 188 -1.79 14.62 -11.88
C GLN A 188 -0.29 14.58 -11.58
N ILE A 189 0.24 13.40 -11.24
CA ILE A 189 1.65 13.18 -10.90
C ILE A 189 2.37 12.31 -11.94
N GLY A 190 1.79 12.14 -13.14
CA GLY A 190 2.43 11.42 -14.25
C GLY A 190 2.42 9.90 -14.12
N LEU A 191 1.50 9.31 -13.33
CA LEU A 191 1.35 7.86 -13.29
C LEU A 191 0.62 7.29 -14.53
N ASP A 192 0.13 8.15 -15.44
CA ASP A 192 -0.53 7.77 -16.70
C ASP A 192 -1.57 6.65 -16.55
N ARG A 193 -1.25 5.42 -17.00
CA ARG A 193 -2.11 4.22 -16.95
C ARG A 193 -1.73 3.27 -15.82
N LEU A 194 -0.81 3.66 -14.95
CA LEU A 194 -0.34 2.87 -13.82
C LEU A 194 -1.15 3.21 -12.58
N ASN A 195 -1.54 2.18 -11.85
CA ASN A 195 -2.09 2.31 -10.51
C ASN A 195 -1.00 1.93 -9.51
N LEU A 196 -0.82 2.75 -8.49
CA LEU A 196 0.10 2.48 -7.40
C LEU A 196 -0.69 2.01 -6.18
N ILE A 197 -0.47 0.77 -5.75
CA ILE A 197 -1.00 0.28 -4.48
C ILE A 197 -0.07 0.78 -3.38
N GLY A 198 -0.59 1.66 -2.52
CA GLY A 198 0.18 2.27 -1.43
C GLY A 198 0.28 1.39 -0.20
N GLY A 199 1.15 1.79 0.74
CA GLY A 199 1.37 1.05 1.99
C GLY A 199 0.11 0.92 2.85
N ASN A 200 -0.78 1.92 2.86
CA ASN A 200 -2.05 1.85 3.60
C ASN A 200 -2.93 0.68 3.14
N THR A 201 -3.00 0.46 1.82
CA THR A 201 -3.78 -0.65 1.24
C THR A 201 -3.23 -2.02 1.65
N MET A 202 -1.92 -2.13 1.89
CA MET A 202 -1.23 -3.36 2.24
C MET A 202 -1.17 -3.63 3.75
N GLN A 203 -1.73 -2.76 4.60
CA GLN A 203 -1.71 -2.97 6.04
C GLN A 203 -2.51 -4.22 6.43
N ASN A 204 -2.00 -4.97 7.42
CA ASN A 204 -2.52 -6.25 7.87
C ASN A 204 -2.61 -7.36 6.79
N TYR A 205 -2.00 -7.15 5.61
CA TYR A 205 -1.77 -8.21 4.64
C TYR A 205 -0.34 -8.71 4.72
N ILE A 206 -0.16 -10.02 4.57
CA ILE A 206 1.16 -10.58 4.25
C ILE A 206 1.30 -10.53 2.73
N MET A 207 2.20 -9.67 2.26
CA MET A 207 2.53 -9.54 0.83
C MET A 207 3.82 -10.31 0.57
N ILE A 208 3.78 -11.26 -0.37
CA ILE A 208 4.92 -12.12 -0.71
C ILE A 208 5.29 -11.91 -2.18
N TYR A 209 6.59 -11.79 -2.43
CA TYR A 209 7.17 -11.56 -3.74
C TYR A 209 8.13 -12.72 -4.04
N ASP A 210 7.81 -13.45 -5.11
CA ASP A 210 8.53 -14.63 -5.61
C ASP A 210 8.88 -14.42 -7.10
#